data_AF-A0A7D8UG53-F1
#
_entry.id   AF-A0A7D8UG53-F1
#
_cell.length_a   1.000
_cell.length_b   1.000
_cell.length_c   1.000
_cell.angle_alpha   90.00
_cell.angle_beta   90.00
_cell.angle_gamma   90.00
#
_symmetry.space_group_name_H-M   'P 1'
#
loop_
_entity.id
_entity.type
_entity.pdbx_description
1 polymer ?
#
loop_
_entity_poly.entity_id
_entity_poly.type
_entity_poly.pdbx_seq_one_letter_code
_entity_poly.pdbx_strand_id
1 'polypeptide(L)'
;MAPVPITGEEERTMTMDPIWLDVPTKRAFDNEILDRDPELLKQRGVQLIYIDLIQYHRIPKGQLAQFPQRVMALRNLSKLASSVELPEADWVRSWIAEWVVAQASKKANYLEILQRYYKENDEEIRNPKALLDQLKASRPVVTMPLAPKHQGASNWKAANPGETLIGMHGGVQLERMDPMHRVYEFRMMGDQITSVSREQEVMLQEWAKQVRDGSCREPFFVFLENTECCLVRQTNRDMILGAVEFPGMKYFSGVGPEAAGIYQIAIYNGNAFKIDGHGYGSTFDTDSITSRQSPKGTRDAAHGRKTMAYNWTKHGDLLVGLHREYELHHSSFQSGGLIRCAGMIGARQGKIYWIDNDSGHYRPPPMNLHRFVLLLKAKGALASDARVFNAGAKDGSIQKQVTGMSVEQYLANPSGQSFAIGGHRAAPSTTPTLGAHRGK
;
A
#
# COMPACT_ATOMS: atom_id res chain seq x y z
N MET A 1 31.01 43.29 -20.77
CA MET A 1 29.77 42.49 -20.69
C MET A 1 29.22 42.67 -19.29
N ALA A 2 28.05 43.30 -19.16
CA ALA A 2 27.37 43.44 -17.87
C ALA A 2 26.68 42.12 -17.49
N PRO A 3 26.56 41.78 -16.20
CA PRO A 3 25.90 40.56 -15.77
C PRO A 3 24.41 40.63 -16.09
N VAL A 4 23.89 39.57 -16.69
CA VAL A 4 22.47 39.41 -16.99
C VAL A 4 21.73 39.17 -15.67
N PRO A 5 20.69 39.95 -15.33
CA PRO A 5 19.89 39.70 -14.15
C PRO A 5 19.04 38.45 -14.37
N ILE A 6 19.16 37.48 -13.47
CA ILE A 6 18.29 36.29 -13.43
C ILE A 6 16.97 36.75 -12.79
N THR A 7 16.07 37.29 -13.59
CA THR A 7 14.70 37.62 -13.17
C THR A 7 13.79 36.47 -13.60
N GLY A 8 13.50 35.58 -12.65
CA GLY A 8 12.61 34.45 -12.85
C GLY A 8 12.61 33.52 -11.65
N GLU A 9 12.33 34.05 -10.46
CA GLU A 9 11.89 33.22 -9.33
C GLU A 9 10.47 32.75 -9.65
N GLU A 10 10.35 31.70 -10.47
CA GLU A 10 9.16 30.87 -10.41
C GLU A 10 9.04 30.38 -8.96
N GLU A 11 7.93 30.70 -8.33
CA GLU A 11 7.51 30.19 -7.03
C GLU A 11 7.49 28.65 -7.13
N ARG A 12 8.65 28.02 -6.88
CA ARG A 12 8.76 26.57 -6.72
C ARG A 12 7.94 26.25 -5.48
N THR A 13 6.71 25.82 -5.69
CA THR A 13 5.91 25.15 -4.68
C THR A 13 6.74 23.96 -4.19
N MET A 14 7.41 24.15 -3.05
CA MET A 14 8.33 23.16 -2.54
C MET A 14 7.52 21.92 -2.15
N THR A 15 7.69 20.87 -2.95
CA THR A 15 7.19 19.54 -2.62
C THR A 15 7.80 19.12 -1.28
N MET A 16 6.94 18.76 -0.32
CA MET A 16 7.37 18.22 0.98
C MET A 16 8.22 16.98 0.73
N ASP A 17 9.47 16.99 1.22
CA ASP A 17 10.34 15.83 1.12
C ASP A 17 9.78 14.64 1.92
N PRO A 18 9.95 13.40 1.41
CA PRO A 18 9.43 12.21 2.08
C PRO A 18 10.18 11.96 3.39
N ILE A 19 9.49 11.38 4.38
CA ILE A 19 10.03 11.23 5.74
C ILE A 19 11.23 10.27 5.84
N TRP A 20 11.41 9.41 4.84
CA TRP A 20 12.54 8.49 4.74
C TRP A 20 13.75 9.12 4.02
N LEU A 21 13.61 10.30 3.40
CA LEU A 21 14.77 11.01 2.84
C LEU A 21 15.70 11.42 3.98
N ASP A 22 17.01 11.30 3.77
CA ASP A 22 18.00 11.71 4.75
C ASP A 22 18.15 13.23 4.78
N VAL A 23 18.83 13.74 5.80
CA VAL A 23 19.27 15.15 5.83
C VAL A 23 20.27 15.44 4.70
N PRO A 24 20.47 16.71 4.31
CA PRO A 24 21.30 17.07 3.17
C PRO A 24 22.73 16.56 3.33
N THR A 25 23.29 15.99 2.26
CA THR A 25 24.70 15.58 2.27
C THR A 25 25.64 16.78 2.38
N LYS A 26 26.91 16.54 2.76
CA LYS A 26 27.97 17.56 2.70
C LYS A 26 27.97 18.27 1.34
N ARG A 27 27.90 17.51 0.25
CA ARG A 27 27.87 18.06 -1.12
C ARG A 27 26.66 18.94 -1.37
N ALA A 28 25.48 18.55 -0.88
CA ALA A 28 24.27 19.36 -1.02
C ALA A 28 24.40 20.68 -0.23
N PHE A 29 24.95 20.62 0.98
CA PHE A 29 25.22 21.82 1.78
C PHE A 29 26.26 22.73 1.10
N ASP A 30 27.35 22.16 0.60
CA ASP A 30 28.39 22.90 -0.11
C ASP A 30 27.77 23.63 -1.32
N ASN A 31 27.02 22.92 -2.16
CA ASN A 31 26.38 23.48 -3.36
C ASN A 31 25.34 24.57 -3.05
N GLU A 32 24.51 24.38 -2.03
CA GLU A 32 23.40 25.29 -1.76
C GLU A 32 23.83 26.50 -0.92
N ILE A 33 24.78 26.32 0.00
CA ILE A 33 25.20 27.36 0.94
C ILE A 33 26.55 27.94 0.53
N LEU A 34 27.58 27.09 0.43
CA LEU A 34 28.97 27.55 0.33
C LEU A 34 29.38 28.00 -1.07
N ASP A 35 28.85 27.37 -2.13
CA ASP A 35 29.10 27.80 -3.50
C ASP A 35 28.44 29.15 -3.80
N ARG A 36 27.34 29.46 -3.08
CA ARG A 36 26.66 30.76 -3.18
C ARG A 36 27.36 31.84 -2.37
N ASP A 37 27.76 31.51 -1.14
CA ASP A 37 28.51 32.41 -0.27
C ASP A 37 29.42 31.63 0.70
N PRO A 38 30.73 31.51 0.38
CA PRO A 38 31.69 30.82 1.23
C PRO A 38 31.89 31.47 2.60
N GLU A 39 31.60 32.77 2.75
CA GLU A 39 31.79 33.51 4.00
C GLU A 39 30.78 33.08 5.07
N LEU A 40 29.64 32.50 4.67
CA LEU A 40 28.65 31.95 5.60
C LEU A 40 29.25 30.89 6.53
N LEU A 41 30.26 30.13 6.10
CA LEU A 41 30.90 29.12 6.95
C LEU A 41 31.70 29.74 8.12
N LYS A 42 32.08 31.02 8.03
CA LYS A 42 32.73 31.73 9.15
C LYS A 42 31.75 32.08 10.25
N GLN A 43 30.45 32.03 9.98
CA GLN A 43 29.42 32.26 10.99
C GLN A 43 29.28 31.03 11.87
N ARG A 44 29.38 31.23 13.18
CA ARG A 44 29.43 30.15 14.16
C ARG A 44 28.24 29.19 14.05
N GLY A 45 27.02 29.70 13.86
CA GLY A 45 25.81 28.87 13.72
C GLY A 45 25.88 27.92 12.52
N VAL A 46 26.21 28.46 11.34
CA VAL A 46 26.36 27.69 10.09
C VAL A 46 27.49 26.66 10.22
N GLN A 47 28.63 27.05 10.80
CA GLN A 47 29.76 26.15 11.02
C GLN A 47 29.41 24.96 11.91
N LEU A 48 28.70 25.19 13.02
CA LEU A 48 28.30 24.14 13.95
C LEU A 48 27.34 23.14 13.26
N ILE A 49 26.35 23.65 12.52
CA ILE A 49 25.44 22.80 11.75
C ILE A 49 26.21 21.96 10.73
N TYR A 50 27.15 22.57 10.00
CA TYR A 50 27.96 21.88 9.00
C TYR A 50 28.79 20.73 9.60
N ILE A 51 29.42 20.98 10.76
CA ILE A 51 30.20 19.96 11.47
C ILE A 51 29.30 18.80 11.90
N ASP A 52 28.18 19.07 12.56
CA ASP A 52 27.26 18.04 13.05
C ASP A 52 26.64 17.23 11.90
N LEU A 53 26.34 17.87 10.77
CA LEU A 53 25.87 17.21 9.56
C LEU A 53 26.90 16.21 9.02
N ILE A 54 28.18 16.60 8.98
CA ILE A 54 29.28 15.71 8.58
C ILE A 54 29.44 14.56 9.59
N GLN A 55 29.38 14.83 10.90
CA GLN A 55 29.48 13.78 11.91
C GLN A 55 28.32 12.79 11.81
N TYR A 56 27.09 13.27 11.60
CA TYR A 56 25.93 12.41 11.37
C TYR A 56 26.15 11.48 10.18
N HIS A 57 26.63 11.99 9.05
CA HIS A 57 26.87 11.17 7.85
C HIS A 57 28.03 10.18 7.95
N ARG A 58 28.86 10.26 9.01
CA ARG A 58 29.87 9.24 9.32
C ARG A 58 29.29 8.01 10.03
N ILE A 59 28.08 8.11 10.59
CA ILE A 59 27.42 6.99 11.24
C ILE A 59 26.98 5.98 10.16
N PRO A 60 27.34 4.69 10.26
CA PRO A 60 26.93 3.69 9.27
C PRO A 60 25.41 3.61 9.16
N LYS A 61 24.87 3.83 7.95
CA LYS A 61 23.43 3.91 7.72
C LYS A 61 22.80 2.54 7.47
N GLY A 62 23.57 1.65 6.84
CA GLY A 62 23.16 0.29 6.50
C GLY A 62 23.25 -0.72 7.64
N GLN A 63 23.20 -0.29 8.91
CA GLN A 63 23.32 -1.18 10.07
C GLN A 63 22.21 -0.87 11.07
N LEU A 64 21.35 -1.85 11.36
CA LEU A 64 20.22 -1.66 12.26
C LEU A 64 20.68 -1.26 13.68
N ALA A 65 21.82 -1.80 14.12
CA ALA A 65 22.42 -1.49 15.42
C ALA A 65 22.78 0.00 15.60
N GLN A 66 22.95 0.75 14.50
CA GLN A 66 23.31 2.17 14.54
C GLN A 66 22.09 3.10 14.59
N PHE A 67 20.86 2.57 14.46
CA PHE A 67 19.64 3.40 14.47
C PHE A 67 19.50 4.26 15.74
N PRO A 68 19.73 3.75 16.97
CA PRO A 68 19.67 4.61 18.16
C PRO A 68 20.62 5.82 18.08
N GLN A 69 21.87 5.58 17.65
CA GLN A 69 22.87 6.64 17.52
C GLN A 69 22.48 7.66 16.44
N ARG A 70 21.96 7.18 15.29
CA ARG A 70 21.45 8.05 14.22
C ARG A 70 20.28 8.91 14.69
N VAL A 71 19.30 8.33 15.39
CA VAL A 71 18.15 9.04 15.96
C VAL A 71 18.62 10.15 16.91
N MET A 72 19.55 9.84 17.82
CA MET A 72 20.11 10.84 18.74
C MET A 72 20.84 11.95 18.00
N ALA A 73 21.68 11.62 17.02
CA ALA A 73 22.42 12.60 16.23
C ALA A 73 21.47 13.53 15.43
N LEU A 74 20.42 12.99 14.80
CA LEU A 74 19.42 13.77 14.08
C LEU A 74 18.63 14.70 14.99
N ARG A 75 18.22 14.24 16.18
CA ARG A 75 17.54 15.08 17.17
C ARG A 75 18.43 16.21 17.67
N ASN A 76 19.70 15.91 17.93
CA ASN A 76 20.68 16.92 18.34
C ASN A 76 20.91 17.95 17.23
N LEU A 77 21.08 17.49 15.98
CA LEU A 77 21.22 18.36 14.82
C LEU A 77 20.00 19.27 14.64
N SER A 78 18.78 18.72 14.72
CA SER A 78 17.53 19.48 14.61
C SER A 78 17.42 20.54 15.72
N LYS A 79 17.72 20.16 16.97
CA LYS A 79 17.71 21.07 18.12
C LYS A 79 18.78 22.16 18.00
N LEU A 80 20.00 21.81 17.60
CA LEU A 80 21.09 22.74 17.37
C LEU A 80 20.71 23.75 16.29
N ALA A 81 20.31 23.27 15.11
CA ALA A 81 19.96 24.10 13.97
C ALA A 81 18.77 25.04 14.25
N SER A 82 17.86 24.66 15.17
CA SER A 82 16.75 25.51 15.61
C SER A 82 17.13 26.58 16.64
N SER A 83 18.28 26.45 17.29
CA SER A 83 18.67 27.29 18.44
C SER A 83 19.89 28.18 18.19
N VAL A 84 20.66 27.90 17.15
CA VAL A 84 21.79 28.76 16.77
C VAL A 84 21.32 30.01 16.05
N GLU A 85 22.05 31.10 16.27
CA GLU A 85 21.87 32.32 15.49
C GLU A 85 22.33 32.07 14.05
N LEU A 86 21.42 32.34 13.10
CA LEU A 86 21.63 32.17 11.67
C LEU A 86 21.81 33.53 10.99
N PRO A 87 22.54 33.60 9.86
CA PRO A 87 22.67 34.83 9.08
C PRO A 87 21.30 35.47 8.78
N GLU A 88 21.26 36.80 8.62
CA GLU A 88 20.05 37.53 8.21
C GLU A 88 19.57 37.22 6.78
N ALA A 89 20.30 36.37 6.04
CA ALA A 89 19.87 35.90 4.73
C ALA A 89 18.67 34.94 4.87
N ASP A 90 17.47 35.42 4.55
CA ASP A 90 16.21 34.67 4.65
C ASP A 90 16.28 33.30 3.95
N TRP A 91 16.90 33.24 2.77
CA TRP A 91 17.04 31.99 2.03
C TRP A 91 17.86 30.93 2.79
N VAL A 92 18.87 31.34 3.55
CA VAL A 92 19.67 30.42 4.40
C VAL A 92 18.83 29.93 5.57
N ARG A 93 18.09 30.83 6.23
CA ARG A 93 17.20 30.49 7.34
C ARG A 93 16.14 29.49 6.90
N SER A 94 15.47 29.76 5.78
CA SER A 94 14.46 28.86 5.20
C SER A 94 15.05 27.51 4.83
N TRP A 95 16.20 27.49 4.15
CA TRP A 95 16.86 26.23 3.78
C TRP A 95 17.25 25.40 5.01
N ILE A 96 17.84 26.02 6.05
CA ILE A 96 18.19 25.32 7.29
C ILE A 96 16.93 24.83 8.04
N ALA A 97 15.91 25.67 8.16
CA ALA A 97 14.68 25.30 8.86
C ALA A 97 13.96 24.12 8.18
N GLU A 98 13.89 24.11 6.86
CA GLU A 98 13.17 23.05 6.14
C GLU A 98 14.02 21.79 5.98
N TRP A 99 15.25 21.93 5.47
CA TRP A 99 16.05 20.78 5.04
C TRP A 99 16.89 20.21 6.16
N VAL A 100 17.31 21.01 7.13
CA VAL A 100 18.08 20.50 8.27
C VAL A 100 17.15 20.21 9.43
N VAL A 101 16.40 21.21 9.91
CA VAL A 101 15.58 21.06 11.12
C VAL A 101 14.41 20.10 10.89
N ALA A 102 13.53 20.40 9.93
CA ALA A 102 12.33 19.61 9.72
C ALA A 102 12.66 18.21 9.20
N GLN A 103 13.59 18.09 8.24
CA GLN A 103 13.97 16.77 7.72
C GLN A 103 14.70 15.90 8.76
N ALA A 104 15.58 16.46 9.60
CA ALA A 104 16.22 15.69 10.66
C ALA A 104 15.19 15.12 11.65
N SER A 105 14.18 15.93 12.01
CA SER A 105 13.08 15.48 12.87
C SER A 105 12.24 14.38 12.21
N LYS A 106 11.86 14.56 10.93
CA LYS A 106 11.12 13.55 10.15
C LYS A 106 11.89 12.23 10.07
N LYS A 107 13.18 12.30 9.71
CA LYS A 107 14.04 11.13 9.56
C LYS A 107 14.27 10.41 10.90
N ALA A 108 14.47 11.14 11.99
CA ALA A 108 14.60 10.56 13.33
C ALA A 108 13.34 9.75 13.72
N ASN A 109 12.16 10.33 13.53
CA ASN A 109 10.89 9.65 13.80
C ASN A 109 10.71 8.41 12.93
N TYR A 110 11.07 8.49 11.65
CA TYR A 110 11.03 7.35 10.74
C TYR A 110 11.94 6.19 11.21
N LEU A 111 13.18 6.48 11.61
CA LEU A 111 14.10 5.45 12.10
C LEU A 111 13.60 4.79 13.40
N GLU A 112 12.90 5.52 14.27
CA GLU A 112 12.27 4.93 15.47
C GLU A 112 11.10 4.00 15.12
N ILE A 113 10.30 4.35 14.11
CA ILE A 113 9.22 3.49 13.61
C ILE A 113 9.80 2.18 13.08
N LEU A 114 10.81 2.25 12.21
CA LEU A 114 11.51 1.07 11.70
C LEU A 114 12.11 0.24 12.83
N GLN A 115 12.80 0.88 13.78
CA GLN A 115 13.41 0.18 14.91
C GLN A 115 12.38 -0.58 15.74
N ARG A 116 11.22 0.03 16.03
CA ARG A 116 10.12 -0.63 16.75
C ARG A 116 9.60 -1.83 15.95
N TYR A 117 9.37 -1.64 14.66
CA TYR A 117 8.92 -2.71 13.78
C TYR A 117 9.88 -3.90 13.78
N TYR A 118 11.18 -3.65 13.60
CA TYR A 118 12.20 -4.71 13.62
C TYR A 118 12.33 -5.40 14.98
N LYS A 119 12.11 -4.68 16.08
CA LYS A 119 12.09 -5.28 17.42
C LYS A 119 10.91 -6.24 17.62
N GLU A 120 9.75 -5.92 17.04
CA GLU A 120 8.52 -6.73 17.15
C GLU A 120 8.47 -7.90 16.15
N ASN A 121 9.24 -7.83 15.06
CA ASN A 121 9.23 -8.79 13.96
C ASN A 121 10.64 -9.38 13.71
N ASP A 122 11.42 -9.56 14.78
CA ASP A 122 12.85 -9.88 14.72
C ASP A 122 13.18 -11.10 13.85
N GLU A 123 12.37 -12.16 13.92
CA GLU A 123 12.56 -13.39 13.14
C GLU A 123 12.27 -13.23 11.64
N GLU A 124 11.24 -12.43 11.29
CA GLU A 124 10.86 -12.21 9.89
C GLU A 124 11.97 -11.50 9.09
N ILE A 125 12.94 -10.91 9.81
CA ILE A 125 13.78 -9.86 9.26
C ILE A 125 15.27 -10.10 9.50
N ARG A 126 15.66 -10.77 10.59
CA ARG A 126 17.02 -11.30 10.77
C ARG A 126 17.40 -12.38 9.76
N ASN A 127 16.43 -12.88 9.00
CA ASN A 127 16.66 -13.79 7.90
C ASN A 127 16.28 -13.14 6.55
N PRO A 128 17.13 -12.23 6.00
CA PRO A 128 16.91 -11.62 4.69
C PRO A 128 16.63 -12.63 3.58
N LYS A 129 17.16 -13.85 3.69
CA LYS A 129 16.88 -14.94 2.76
C LYS A 129 15.43 -15.42 2.87
N ALA A 130 14.91 -15.60 4.09
CA ALA A 130 13.49 -15.91 4.30
C ALA A 130 12.58 -14.79 3.76
N LEU A 131 12.96 -13.52 3.93
CA LEU A 131 12.22 -12.41 3.31
C LEU A 131 12.24 -12.53 1.78
N LEU A 132 13.40 -12.79 1.17
CA LEU A 132 13.50 -12.99 -0.27
C LEU A 132 12.62 -14.17 -0.75
N ASP A 133 12.60 -15.27 0.00
CA ASP A 133 11.75 -16.43 -0.28
C ASP A 133 10.25 -16.07 -0.13
N GLN A 134 9.87 -15.24 0.84
CA GLN A 134 8.51 -14.72 1.00
C GLN A 134 8.09 -13.77 -0.14
N LEU A 135 9.00 -12.91 -0.61
CA LEU A 135 8.72 -12.01 -1.74
C LEU A 135 8.54 -12.79 -3.05
N LYS A 136 9.24 -13.92 -3.20
CA LYS A 136 9.08 -14.88 -4.30
C LYS A 136 7.82 -15.72 -4.18
N ALA A 137 7.37 -15.99 -2.96
CA ALA A 137 6.21 -16.83 -2.74
C ALA A 137 5.00 -16.23 -3.44
N SER A 138 4.26 -17.08 -4.16
CA SER A 138 2.90 -16.76 -4.56
C SER A 138 2.09 -16.44 -3.30
N ARG A 139 1.02 -15.65 -3.46
CA ARG A 139 0.14 -15.23 -2.35
C ARG A 139 -0.07 -16.39 -1.37
N PRO A 140 0.14 -16.19 -0.05
CA PRO A 140 -0.12 -17.26 0.89
C PRO A 140 -1.62 -17.56 0.84
N VAL A 141 -1.92 -18.77 0.36
CA VAL A 141 -3.25 -19.37 0.31
C VAL A 141 -3.26 -20.38 1.45
N VAL A 142 -3.79 -19.97 2.59
CA VAL A 142 -3.87 -20.84 3.76
C VAL A 142 -5.26 -21.45 3.81
N THR A 143 -5.31 -22.77 3.67
CA THR A 143 -6.53 -23.53 3.96
C THR A 143 -6.65 -23.65 5.47
N MET A 144 -7.71 -23.09 6.04
CA MET A 144 -7.93 -23.15 7.49
C MET A 144 -8.02 -24.62 7.96
N PRO A 145 -7.25 -25.04 8.98
CA PRO A 145 -7.42 -26.34 9.61
C PRO A 145 -8.80 -26.42 10.30
N LEU A 146 -9.28 -27.64 10.55
CA LEU A 146 -10.54 -27.92 11.26
C LEU A 146 -10.56 -27.17 12.61
N ALA A 147 -11.45 -26.18 12.78
CA ALA A 147 -11.51 -25.40 14.02
C ALA A 147 -12.12 -26.22 15.17
N PRO A 148 -11.58 -26.13 16.42
CA PRO A 148 -12.25 -26.62 17.62
C PRO A 148 -13.45 -25.74 17.97
N LYS A 149 -14.46 -26.33 18.59
CA LYS A 149 -15.71 -25.68 19.03
C LYS A 149 -15.41 -24.59 20.08
N HIS A 150 -15.36 -23.32 19.69
CA HIS A 150 -15.50 -22.21 20.63
C HIS A 150 -16.81 -21.44 20.39
N GLN A 151 -17.58 -21.31 21.47
CA GLN A 151 -18.77 -20.48 21.61
C GLN A 151 -18.34 -19.08 22.10
N GLY A 152 -18.60 -18.05 21.30
CA GLY A 152 -18.35 -16.65 21.66
C GLY A 152 -18.96 -15.73 20.60
N ALA A 153 -19.65 -14.68 21.03
CA ALA A 153 -20.64 -13.93 20.27
C ALA A 153 -20.08 -13.02 19.15
N SER A 154 -19.77 -13.58 17.99
CA SER A 154 -19.75 -12.80 16.73
C SER A 154 -20.80 -13.37 15.77
N ASN A 155 -21.67 -12.51 15.22
CA ASN A 155 -22.81 -12.84 14.35
C ASN A 155 -22.42 -13.34 12.93
N TRP A 156 -21.17 -13.74 12.78
CA TRP A 156 -20.56 -14.26 11.56
C TRP A 156 -19.90 -15.59 11.93
N LYS A 157 -20.37 -16.71 11.37
CA LYS A 157 -19.79 -18.02 11.68
C LYS A 157 -18.27 -17.98 11.46
N ALA A 158 -17.51 -18.54 12.41
CA ALA A 158 -16.10 -18.86 12.22
C ALA A 158 -15.90 -19.67 10.93
N ALA A 159 -14.68 -19.64 10.37
CA ALA A 159 -14.39 -20.27 9.09
C ALA A 159 -14.86 -21.72 9.05
N ASN A 160 -15.51 -22.12 7.96
CA ASN A 160 -15.69 -23.54 7.71
C ASN A 160 -14.31 -24.16 7.43
N PRO A 161 -14.03 -25.35 7.96
CA PRO A 161 -12.85 -26.13 7.60
C PRO A 161 -12.72 -26.23 6.06
N GLY A 162 -11.53 -25.94 5.52
CA GLY A 162 -11.32 -25.91 4.06
C GLY A 162 -11.51 -24.54 3.40
N GLU A 163 -11.91 -23.50 4.15
CA GLU A 163 -11.95 -22.13 3.62
C GLU A 163 -10.55 -21.54 3.42
N THR A 164 -10.44 -20.80 2.32
CA THR A 164 -9.18 -20.24 1.83
C THR A 164 -9.00 -18.83 2.35
N LEU A 165 -7.99 -18.62 3.20
CA LEU A 165 -7.50 -17.28 3.51
C LEU A 165 -6.44 -16.86 2.49
N ILE A 166 -6.40 -15.57 2.22
CA ILE A 166 -5.43 -14.95 1.32
C ILE A 166 -4.64 -13.89 2.09
N GLY A 167 -3.33 -13.83 1.84
CA GLY A 167 -2.50 -12.69 2.21
C GLY A 167 -2.27 -11.74 1.06
N MET A 168 -1.50 -10.70 1.33
CA MET A 168 -1.01 -9.78 0.31
C MET A 168 -0.07 -10.49 -0.66
N HIS A 169 0.00 -9.99 -1.90
CA HIS A 169 0.97 -10.48 -2.88
C HIS A 169 2.41 -10.23 -2.39
N GLY A 170 3.34 -11.19 -2.63
CA GLY A 170 4.72 -11.12 -2.13
C GLY A 170 5.40 -9.77 -2.45
N GLY A 171 5.31 -9.31 -3.70
CA GLY A 171 5.87 -8.03 -4.13
C GLY A 171 5.28 -6.74 -3.52
N VAL A 172 4.25 -6.84 -2.68
CA VAL A 172 3.70 -5.73 -1.88
C VAL A 172 3.73 -6.03 -0.37
N GLN A 173 4.32 -7.15 0.06
CA GLN A 173 4.52 -7.45 1.47
C GLN A 173 5.50 -6.48 2.14
N LEU A 174 6.41 -5.89 1.37
CA LEU A 174 7.28 -4.82 1.86
C LEU A 174 6.49 -3.63 2.42
N GLU A 175 5.25 -3.39 1.95
CA GLU A 175 4.36 -2.36 2.54
C GLU A 175 4.06 -2.63 4.01
N ARG A 176 3.89 -3.91 4.42
CA ARG A 176 3.68 -4.28 5.83
C ARG A 176 4.87 -3.92 6.69
N MET A 177 6.08 -3.99 6.13
CA MET A 177 7.31 -3.77 6.86
C MET A 177 7.64 -2.28 6.96
N ASP A 178 7.48 -1.58 5.85
CA ASP A 178 7.67 -0.15 5.79
C ASP A 178 6.62 0.51 4.89
N PRO A 179 5.49 0.95 5.48
CA PRO A 179 4.46 1.64 4.72
C PRO A 179 4.93 2.97 4.14
N MET A 180 6.03 3.54 4.64
CA MET A 180 6.53 4.84 4.22
C MET A 180 7.29 4.73 2.89
N HIS A 181 7.75 3.52 2.55
CA HIS A 181 8.32 3.18 1.25
C HIS A 181 7.29 2.54 0.30
N ARG A 182 5.99 2.83 0.43
CA ARG A 182 4.93 2.27 -0.44
C ARG A 182 5.16 2.46 -1.95
N VAL A 183 6.00 3.42 -2.34
CA VAL A 183 6.46 3.60 -3.73
C VAL A 183 7.19 2.35 -4.28
N TYR A 184 7.73 1.52 -3.40
CA TYR A 184 8.49 0.32 -3.72
C TYR A 184 7.53 -0.86 -3.97
N GLU A 185 6.79 -0.81 -5.08
CA GLU A 185 5.97 -1.92 -5.56
C GLU A 185 6.76 -2.78 -6.54
N PHE A 186 6.90 -4.07 -6.23
CA PHE A 186 7.67 -5.01 -7.05
C PHE A 186 6.81 -6.17 -7.54
N ARG A 187 7.31 -6.82 -8.59
CA ARG A 187 6.85 -8.15 -8.99
C ARG A 187 8.07 -9.05 -9.15
N MET A 188 8.07 -10.14 -8.40
CA MET A 188 9.02 -11.23 -8.57
C MET A 188 8.39 -12.34 -9.40
N MET A 189 9.08 -12.77 -10.45
CA MET A 189 8.75 -13.97 -11.24
C MET A 189 9.97 -14.89 -11.23
N GLY A 190 10.00 -15.82 -10.27
CA GLY A 190 11.20 -16.60 -9.99
C GLY A 190 12.32 -15.70 -9.44
N ASP A 191 13.43 -15.62 -10.16
CA ASP A 191 14.57 -14.76 -9.81
C ASP A 191 14.53 -13.39 -10.51
N GLN A 192 13.60 -13.17 -11.44
CA GLN A 192 13.44 -11.87 -12.08
C GLN A 192 12.64 -10.94 -11.16
N ILE A 193 13.22 -9.78 -10.87
CA ILE A 193 12.58 -8.68 -10.15
C ILE A 193 12.25 -7.61 -11.17
N THR A 194 10.99 -7.16 -11.17
CA THR A 194 10.54 -5.99 -11.93
C THR A 194 9.90 -5.00 -10.96
N SER A 195 10.10 -3.70 -11.16
CA SER A 195 9.51 -2.65 -10.32
C SER A 195 8.78 -1.59 -11.15
N VAL A 196 8.08 -0.69 -10.46
CA VAL A 196 7.55 0.56 -11.04
C VAL A 196 8.66 1.54 -11.46
N SER A 197 9.87 1.40 -10.91
CA SER A 197 11.05 2.20 -11.27
C SER A 197 12.31 1.33 -11.43
N ARG A 198 13.15 1.66 -12.42
CA ARG A 198 14.41 0.94 -12.67
C ARG A 198 15.36 1.01 -11.46
N GLU A 199 15.38 2.13 -10.76
CA GLU A 199 16.23 2.35 -9.59
C GLU A 199 15.82 1.43 -8.44
N GLN A 200 14.53 1.35 -8.14
CA GLN A 200 14.01 0.44 -7.11
C GLN A 200 14.32 -1.02 -7.46
N GLU A 201 14.13 -1.39 -8.73
CA GLU A 201 14.46 -2.72 -9.24
C GLU A 201 15.94 -3.04 -9.00
N VAL A 202 16.85 -2.13 -9.36
CA VAL A 202 18.30 -2.31 -9.16
C VAL A 202 18.64 -2.44 -7.67
N MET A 203 18.03 -1.64 -6.79
CA MET A 203 18.31 -1.73 -5.35
C MET A 203 17.86 -3.07 -4.75
N LEU A 204 16.68 -3.57 -5.14
CA LEU A 204 16.20 -4.86 -4.66
C LEU A 204 17.00 -6.02 -5.26
N GLN A 205 17.43 -5.92 -6.52
CA GLN A 205 18.31 -6.91 -7.16
C GLN A 205 19.68 -6.96 -6.46
N GLU A 206 20.28 -5.80 -6.18
CA GLU A 206 21.58 -5.73 -5.51
C GLU A 206 21.50 -6.25 -4.06
N TRP A 207 20.48 -5.85 -3.30
CA TRP A 207 20.24 -6.41 -1.98
C TRP A 207 20.04 -7.93 -2.03
N ALA A 208 19.19 -8.43 -2.93
CA ALA A 208 18.93 -9.85 -3.07
C ALA A 208 20.19 -10.64 -3.45
N LYS A 209 21.07 -10.07 -4.27
CA LYS A 209 22.37 -10.65 -4.61
C LYS A 209 23.28 -10.74 -3.38
N GLN A 210 23.44 -9.65 -2.64
CA GLN A 210 24.28 -9.60 -1.44
C GLN A 210 23.77 -10.49 -0.31
N VAL A 211 22.45 -10.68 -0.22
CA VAL A 211 21.85 -11.64 0.71
C VAL A 211 22.17 -13.09 0.31
N ARG A 212 22.13 -13.40 -1.00
CA ARG A 212 22.42 -14.75 -1.50
C ARG A 212 23.89 -15.13 -1.34
N ASP A 213 24.82 -14.21 -1.56
CA ASP A 213 26.25 -14.45 -1.42
C ASP A 213 26.74 -14.31 0.05
N GLY A 214 25.88 -13.82 0.94
CA GLY A 214 26.16 -13.70 2.38
C GLY A 214 26.91 -12.42 2.77
N SER A 215 27.14 -11.49 1.84
CA SER A 215 27.77 -10.19 2.10
C SER A 215 26.85 -9.19 2.79
N CYS A 216 25.53 -9.36 2.70
CA CYS A 216 24.54 -8.56 3.43
C CYS A 216 23.68 -9.44 4.35
N ARG A 217 23.63 -9.06 5.63
CA ARG A 217 22.75 -9.69 6.64
C ARG A 217 21.64 -8.76 7.12
N GLU A 218 21.59 -7.56 6.56
CA GLU A 218 20.69 -6.52 6.98
C GLU A 218 19.37 -6.59 6.19
N PRO A 219 18.24 -6.22 6.83
CA PRO A 219 16.95 -6.12 6.17
C PRO A 219 16.97 -5.18 4.97
N PHE A 220 16.06 -5.38 4.00
CA PHE A 220 16.03 -4.56 2.78
C PHE A 220 15.96 -3.05 3.05
N PHE A 221 15.07 -2.59 3.95
CA PHE A 221 14.98 -1.15 4.25
C PHE A 221 16.17 -0.63 5.04
N VAL A 222 16.83 -1.45 5.85
CA VAL A 222 18.10 -1.08 6.48
C VAL A 222 19.21 -0.96 5.43
N PHE A 223 19.27 -1.88 4.47
CA PHE A 223 20.19 -1.79 3.33
C PHE A 223 19.94 -0.52 2.51
N LEU A 224 18.68 -0.19 2.22
CA LEU A 224 18.30 0.99 1.45
C LEU A 224 18.81 2.30 2.06
N GLU A 225 18.88 2.41 3.39
CA GLU A 225 19.43 3.58 4.08
C GLU A 225 20.86 3.95 3.66
N ASN A 226 21.62 2.98 3.14
CA ASN A 226 22.99 3.19 2.66
C ASN A 226 23.09 3.49 1.16
N THR A 227 21.96 3.61 0.47
CA THR A 227 21.91 3.80 -0.98
C THR A 227 21.53 5.23 -1.35
N GLU A 228 21.87 5.66 -2.56
CA GLU A 228 21.59 7.02 -3.01
C GLU A 228 20.09 7.36 -3.08
N CYS A 229 19.20 6.35 -3.11
CA CYS A 229 17.77 6.61 -3.16
C CYS A 229 17.27 7.39 -1.94
N CYS A 230 17.90 7.18 -0.77
CA CYS A 230 17.61 7.89 0.47
C CYS A 230 18.43 9.18 0.65
N LEU A 231 19.41 9.48 -0.22
CA LEU A 231 20.36 10.58 -0.04
C LEU A 231 20.18 11.75 -1.02
N VAL A 232 19.61 11.51 -2.20
CA VAL A 232 19.58 12.51 -3.28
C VAL A 232 18.14 12.87 -3.64
N ARG A 233 17.81 14.16 -3.52
CA ARG A 233 16.62 14.78 -4.10
C ARG A 233 16.84 14.91 -5.61
N GLN A 234 16.60 13.85 -6.38
CA GLN A 234 16.58 13.98 -7.84
C GLN A 234 15.35 14.80 -8.25
N THR A 235 15.58 15.98 -8.82
CA THR A 235 14.59 16.96 -9.30
C THR A 235 13.74 16.51 -10.49
N ASN A 236 13.84 15.25 -10.93
CA ASN A 236 12.91 14.63 -11.88
C ASN A 236 11.96 13.61 -11.20
N ARG A 237 12.01 13.51 -9.87
CA ARG A 237 11.11 12.65 -9.07
C ARG A 237 9.78 13.31 -8.72
N ASP A 238 9.57 14.57 -9.11
CA ASP A 238 8.38 15.36 -8.82
C ASP A 238 7.07 14.79 -9.42
N MET A 239 7.15 13.77 -10.29
CA MET A 239 5.97 13.04 -10.77
C MET A 239 5.56 11.83 -9.92
N ILE A 240 6.38 11.37 -8.96
CA ILE A 240 6.06 10.20 -8.14
C ILE A 240 5.62 10.59 -6.73
N LEU A 241 5.95 11.80 -6.26
CA LEU A 241 5.75 12.21 -4.87
C LEU A 241 5.11 13.60 -4.82
N GLY A 242 3.81 13.65 -5.09
CA GLY A 242 3.00 14.76 -4.60
C GLY A 242 3.17 14.87 -3.09
N ALA A 243 3.43 16.09 -2.62
CA ALA A 243 3.55 16.44 -1.21
C ALA A 243 2.39 15.84 -0.40
N VAL A 244 2.71 14.87 0.44
CA VAL A 244 1.80 14.38 1.48
C VAL A 244 2.59 14.42 2.76
N GLU A 245 2.21 15.29 3.68
CA GLU A 245 2.46 15.03 5.10
C GLU A 245 1.82 13.67 5.35
N PHE A 246 2.63 12.63 5.55
CA PHE A 246 2.11 11.32 5.90
C PHE A 246 1.87 11.30 7.42
N PRO A 247 0.64 11.49 7.92
CA PRO A 247 0.30 10.94 9.22
C PRO A 247 0.36 9.42 9.01
N GLY A 248 1.53 8.82 9.31
CA GLY A 248 1.92 7.49 8.85
C GLY A 248 0.75 6.49 8.75
N MET A 249 0.69 5.74 7.64
CA MET A 249 -0.39 4.79 7.37
C MET A 249 -0.78 4.05 8.65
N LYS A 250 -2.00 4.30 9.10
CA LYS A 250 -2.49 3.68 10.33
C LYS A 250 -2.81 2.23 10.00
N TYR A 251 -1.91 1.34 10.39
CA TYR A 251 -2.22 -0.07 10.44
C TYR A 251 -3.06 -0.32 11.68
N PHE A 252 -4.28 -0.77 11.45
CA PHE A 252 -5.20 -1.11 12.52
C PHE A 252 -5.13 -2.63 12.69
N SER A 253 -4.42 -3.10 13.71
CA SER A 253 -4.49 -4.49 14.14
C SER A 253 -5.60 -4.62 15.19
N GLY A 254 -6.47 -5.63 15.05
CA GLY A 254 -7.51 -5.90 16.06
C GLY A 254 -8.56 -4.79 16.21
N VAL A 255 -8.93 -4.14 15.11
CA VAL A 255 -9.80 -2.96 15.12
C VAL A 255 -11.16 -3.25 15.75
N GLY A 256 -11.38 -2.71 16.95
CA GLY A 256 -12.70 -2.49 17.50
C GLY A 256 -13.37 -1.26 16.85
N PRO A 257 -14.65 -0.99 17.16
CA PRO A 257 -15.44 0.11 16.58
C PRO A 257 -14.88 1.53 16.81
N GLU A 258 -13.77 1.70 17.54
CA GLU A 258 -13.21 3.00 17.94
C GLU A 258 -12.13 3.55 16.99
N ALA A 259 -11.66 2.79 16.01
CA ALA A 259 -10.70 3.32 15.05
C ALA A 259 -11.36 4.35 14.12
N ALA A 260 -10.96 5.61 14.26
CA ALA A 260 -11.50 6.72 13.50
C ALA A 260 -11.53 6.41 11.98
N GLY A 261 -12.75 6.36 11.41
CA GLY A 261 -12.96 6.15 9.98
C GLY A 261 -13.06 4.68 9.53
N ILE A 262 -12.91 3.71 10.43
CA ILE A 262 -13.20 2.28 10.19
C ILE A 262 -14.43 1.89 11.00
N TYR A 263 -15.34 1.15 10.35
CA TYR A 263 -16.55 0.64 10.97
C TYR A 263 -16.59 -0.88 10.82
N GLN A 264 -16.94 -1.57 11.89
CA GLN A 264 -17.40 -2.96 11.78
C GLN A 264 -18.86 -2.96 11.34
N ILE A 265 -19.22 -3.84 10.42
CA ILE A 265 -20.57 -3.98 9.89
C ILE A 265 -21.18 -5.29 10.39
N ALA A 266 -22.35 -5.18 11.00
CA ALA A 266 -23.19 -6.33 11.32
C ALA A 266 -24.38 -6.40 10.38
N ILE A 267 -24.82 -7.62 10.06
CA ILE A 267 -26.03 -7.86 9.29
C ILE A 267 -27.08 -8.47 10.21
N TYR A 268 -28.23 -7.81 10.32
CA TYR A 268 -29.35 -8.21 11.14
C TYR A 268 -30.67 -8.01 10.38
N ASN A 269 -31.52 -9.04 10.35
CA ASN A 269 -32.78 -9.04 9.60
C ASN A 269 -32.65 -8.53 8.15
N GLY A 270 -31.57 -8.94 7.47
CA GLY A 270 -31.29 -8.53 6.10
C GLY A 270 -30.80 -7.10 5.94
N ASN A 271 -30.50 -6.36 6.99
CA ASN A 271 -29.97 -5.00 6.90
C ASN A 271 -28.58 -4.92 7.53
N ALA A 272 -27.70 -4.18 6.89
CA ALA A 272 -26.35 -3.89 7.34
C ALA A 272 -26.35 -2.63 8.22
N PHE A 273 -25.70 -2.73 9.37
CA PHE A 273 -25.56 -1.66 10.35
C PHE A 273 -24.10 -1.49 10.72
N LYS A 274 -23.68 -0.25 10.97
CA LYS A 274 -22.41 0.03 11.63
C LYS A 274 -22.54 -0.41 13.08
N ILE A 275 -21.57 -1.15 13.59
CA ILE A 275 -21.46 -1.45 15.01
C ILE A 275 -20.83 -0.26 15.70
N ASP A 276 -21.44 0.18 16.80
CA ASP A 276 -20.86 1.14 17.72
C ASP A 276 -20.68 0.51 19.11
N GLY A 277 -20.12 1.28 20.07
CA GLY A 277 -19.90 0.80 21.44
C GLY A 277 -21.14 0.35 22.20
N HIS A 278 -22.35 0.49 21.62
CA HIS A 278 -23.63 0.11 22.20
C HIS A 278 -24.40 -0.96 21.41
N GLY A 279 -23.82 -1.51 20.33
CA GLY A 279 -24.42 -2.57 19.52
C GLY A 279 -24.65 -2.16 18.07
N TYR A 280 -25.89 -2.27 17.58
CA TYR A 280 -26.25 -1.86 16.22
C TYR A 280 -26.48 -0.34 16.18
N GLY A 281 -25.52 0.39 15.61
CA GLY A 281 -25.64 1.82 15.37
C GLY A 281 -26.42 2.14 14.09
N SER A 282 -26.02 3.21 13.40
CA SER A 282 -26.68 3.65 12.16
C SER A 282 -26.63 2.60 11.05
N THR A 283 -27.65 2.58 10.19
CA THR A 283 -27.62 1.79 8.94
C THR A 283 -26.36 2.06 8.14
N PHE A 284 -25.78 1.01 7.56
CA PHE A 284 -24.65 1.17 6.66
C PHE A 284 -25.12 1.80 5.36
N ASP A 285 -24.60 2.98 5.08
CA ASP A 285 -24.97 3.80 3.94
C ASP A 285 -23.73 4.50 3.39
N THR A 286 -23.61 4.51 2.06
CA THR A 286 -22.50 5.10 1.32
C THR A 286 -22.93 6.26 0.41
N ASP A 287 -24.21 6.64 0.37
CA ASP A 287 -24.71 7.66 -0.55
C ASP A 287 -24.17 9.07 -0.26
N SER A 288 -23.65 9.32 0.94
CA SER A 288 -23.01 10.61 1.28
C SER A 288 -21.55 10.72 0.84
N ILE A 289 -20.93 9.65 0.33
CA ILE A 289 -19.51 9.65 -0.04
C ILE A 289 -19.29 10.49 -1.29
N THR A 290 -18.28 11.35 -1.24
CA THR A 290 -17.83 12.20 -2.34
C THR A 290 -16.49 11.73 -2.91
N SER A 291 -16.18 12.15 -4.14
CA SER A 291 -14.91 11.83 -4.78
C SER A 291 -13.70 12.40 -4.07
N ARG A 292 -13.85 13.55 -3.41
CA ARG A 292 -12.82 14.12 -2.54
C ARG A 292 -12.54 13.24 -1.32
N GLN A 293 -13.55 12.57 -0.77
CA GLN A 293 -13.42 11.74 0.43
C GLN A 293 -12.94 10.32 0.13
N SER A 294 -13.27 9.77 -1.05
CA SER A 294 -12.78 8.47 -1.49
C SER A 294 -12.66 8.42 -3.02
N PRO A 295 -11.53 8.87 -3.59
CA PRO A 295 -11.34 8.89 -5.03
C PRO A 295 -11.55 7.52 -5.66
N LYS A 296 -10.99 6.45 -5.06
CA LYS A 296 -11.21 5.06 -5.49
C LYS A 296 -12.67 4.63 -5.31
N GLY A 297 -13.29 5.03 -4.21
CA GLY A 297 -14.69 4.73 -3.88
C GLY A 297 -15.72 5.33 -4.84
N THR A 298 -15.30 6.32 -5.64
CA THR A 298 -16.13 7.02 -6.62
C THR A 298 -15.53 7.03 -8.03
N ARG A 299 -14.58 6.13 -8.34
CA ARG A 299 -13.87 6.10 -9.63
C ARG A 299 -14.81 5.97 -10.84
N ASP A 300 -16.00 5.45 -10.63
CA ASP A 300 -17.05 5.36 -11.64
C ASP A 300 -18.13 6.42 -11.40
N ALA A 301 -17.74 7.69 -11.52
CA ALA A 301 -18.64 8.83 -11.34
C ALA A 301 -19.80 8.83 -12.36
N ALA A 302 -19.55 8.31 -13.57
CA ALA A 302 -20.56 8.15 -14.61
C ALA A 302 -21.70 7.21 -14.21
N HIS A 303 -21.42 6.20 -13.36
CA HIS A 303 -22.43 5.28 -12.81
C HIS A 303 -22.78 5.59 -11.35
N GLY A 304 -22.37 6.76 -10.83
CA GLY A 304 -22.74 7.25 -9.50
C GLY A 304 -22.32 6.34 -8.34
N ARG A 305 -21.25 5.54 -8.51
CA ARG A 305 -20.83 4.60 -7.46
C ARG A 305 -20.24 5.35 -6.28
N LYS A 306 -20.72 4.99 -5.10
CA LYS A 306 -20.23 5.51 -3.83
C LYS A 306 -19.97 4.32 -2.93
N THR A 307 -18.70 3.98 -2.78
CA THR A 307 -18.28 2.75 -2.11
C THR A 307 -17.19 3.03 -1.09
N MET A 308 -17.09 2.14 -0.11
CA MET A 308 -16.00 2.09 0.87
C MET A 308 -15.11 0.88 0.58
N ALA A 309 -13.84 0.94 0.98
CA ALA A 309 -13.02 -0.27 1.03
C ALA A 309 -13.59 -1.20 2.11
N TYR A 310 -13.55 -2.51 1.86
CA TYR A 310 -13.90 -3.51 2.86
C TYR A 310 -12.84 -4.59 3.03
N ASN A 311 -12.86 -5.20 4.20
CA ASN A 311 -12.12 -6.39 4.54
C ASN A 311 -13.04 -7.38 5.26
N TRP A 312 -13.23 -8.56 4.66
CA TRP A 312 -13.86 -9.70 5.33
C TRP A 312 -12.75 -10.51 6.01
N THR A 313 -12.64 -10.34 7.32
CA THR A 313 -11.48 -10.79 8.10
C THR A 313 -11.44 -12.32 8.23
N LYS A 314 -10.29 -12.87 8.67
CA LYS A 314 -10.17 -14.31 8.97
C LYS A 314 -11.22 -14.79 9.99
N HIS A 315 -11.63 -13.93 10.92
CA HIS A 315 -12.63 -14.25 11.95
C HIS A 315 -14.08 -14.12 11.47
N GLY A 316 -14.29 -13.56 10.27
CA GLY A 316 -15.61 -13.42 9.67
C GLY A 316 -16.21 -12.02 9.81
N ASP A 317 -15.52 -11.10 10.49
CA ASP A 317 -15.96 -9.71 10.63
C ASP A 317 -15.90 -8.98 9.29
N LEU A 318 -16.86 -8.09 9.06
CA LEU A 318 -16.85 -7.18 7.93
C LEU A 318 -16.41 -5.80 8.41
N LEU A 319 -15.20 -5.40 8.04
CA LEU A 319 -14.69 -4.05 8.31
C LEU A 319 -14.82 -3.20 7.05
N VAL A 320 -15.24 -1.95 7.19
CA VAL A 320 -15.36 -0.99 6.08
C VAL A 320 -14.77 0.36 6.45
N GLY A 321 -14.29 1.11 5.46
CA GLY A 321 -13.74 2.44 5.66
C GLY A 321 -13.52 3.20 4.36
N LEU A 322 -13.38 4.52 4.44
CA LEU A 322 -13.15 5.35 3.27
C LEU A 322 -11.76 5.05 2.68
N HIS A 323 -11.71 4.54 1.45
CA HIS A 323 -10.43 4.35 0.78
C HIS A 323 -9.84 5.73 0.47
N ARG A 324 -8.75 6.07 1.14
CA ARG A 324 -8.05 7.34 0.99
C ARG A 324 -6.59 7.04 0.74
N GLU A 325 -6.09 7.55 -0.38
CA GLU A 325 -4.67 7.40 -0.69
C GLU A 325 -3.85 7.95 0.48
N TYR A 326 -2.85 7.18 0.90
CA TYR A 326 -1.90 7.53 1.96
C TYR A 326 -2.48 7.54 3.40
N GLU A 327 -3.80 7.38 3.60
CA GLU A 327 -4.42 7.28 4.92
C GLU A 327 -4.95 5.86 5.22
N LEU A 328 -5.83 5.34 4.36
CA LEU A 328 -6.53 4.08 4.58
C LEU A 328 -6.65 3.27 3.28
N HIS A 329 -6.03 2.10 3.30
CA HIS A 329 -6.07 1.10 2.24
C HIS A 329 -6.68 -0.22 2.74
N HIS A 330 -6.91 -1.16 1.81
CA HIS A 330 -7.38 -2.50 2.16
C HIS A 330 -6.43 -3.23 3.12
N SER A 331 -5.11 -3.02 2.99
CA SER A 331 -4.06 -3.55 3.89
C SER A 331 -4.14 -2.96 5.30
N SER A 332 -4.61 -1.71 5.45
CA SER A 332 -4.70 -1.01 6.73
C SER A 332 -5.60 -1.71 7.75
N PHE A 333 -6.68 -2.36 7.32
CA PHE A 333 -7.68 -2.99 8.21
C PHE A 333 -7.16 -4.15 9.06
N GLN A 334 -6.13 -4.85 8.60
CA GLN A 334 -5.60 -6.06 9.24
C GLN A 334 -4.07 -6.07 9.24
N SER A 335 -3.43 -4.91 9.05
CA SER A 335 -1.97 -4.79 8.99
C SER A 335 -1.33 -5.74 7.95
N GLY A 336 -1.98 -5.88 6.79
CA GLY A 336 -1.55 -6.80 5.75
C GLY A 336 -1.72 -8.29 6.07
N GLY A 337 -2.38 -8.64 7.19
CA GLY A 337 -2.63 -10.00 7.63
C GLY A 337 -3.55 -10.81 6.71
N LEU A 338 -3.75 -12.09 7.03
CA LEU A 338 -4.60 -13.00 6.26
C LEU A 338 -6.09 -12.64 6.37
N ILE A 339 -6.79 -12.67 5.24
CA ILE A 339 -8.21 -12.29 5.13
C ILE A 339 -8.97 -13.28 4.26
N ARG A 340 -10.31 -13.21 4.28
CA ARG A 340 -11.16 -14.02 3.40
C ARG A 340 -11.42 -13.32 2.08
N CYS A 341 -11.70 -12.02 2.10
CA CYS A 341 -11.98 -11.23 0.91
C CYS A 341 -11.80 -9.74 1.20
N ALA A 342 -11.54 -8.95 0.16
CA ALA A 342 -11.46 -7.49 0.24
C ALA A 342 -11.77 -6.88 -1.13
N GLY A 343 -12.32 -5.67 -1.12
CA GLY A 343 -12.63 -4.91 -2.33
C GLY A 343 -13.38 -3.64 -1.98
N MET A 344 -14.29 -3.22 -2.84
CA MET A 344 -15.16 -2.08 -2.59
C MET A 344 -16.60 -2.56 -2.34
N ILE A 345 -17.30 -1.89 -1.42
CA ILE A 345 -18.68 -2.20 -1.03
C ILE A 345 -19.50 -0.91 -0.94
N GLY A 346 -20.72 -0.94 -1.48
CA GLY A 346 -21.67 0.17 -1.41
C GLY A 346 -23.00 -0.30 -0.84
N ALA A 347 -23.62 0.55 -0.03
CA ALA A 347 -24.93 0.26 0.58
C ALA A 347 -25.82 1.51 0.61
N ARG A 348 -27.13 1.28 0.53
CA ARG A 348 -28.18 2.30 0.69
C ARG A 348 -29.18 1.81 1.70
N GLN A 349 -29.42 2.59 2.74
CA GLN A 349 -30.39 2.24 3.79
C GLN A 349 -30.16 0.82 4.37
N GLY A 350 -28.89 0.42 4.54
CA GLY A 350 -28.51 -0.90 5.05
C GLY A 350 -28.59 -2.04 4.03
N LYS A 351 -28.97 -1.81 2.77
CA LYS A 351 -28.93 -2.84 1.71
C LYS A 351 -27.69 -2.66 0.84
N ILE A 352 -26.95 -3.74 0.63
CA ILE A 352 -25.74 -3.75 -0.19
C ILE A 352 -26.15 -3.76 -1.66
N TYR A 353 -25.83 -2.69 -2.39
CA TYR A 353 -26.16 -2.53 -3.80
C TYR A 353 -24.95 -2.75 -4.72
N TRP A 354 -23.72 -2.66 -4.18
CA TRP A 354 -22.50 -2.86 -4.95
C TRP A 354 -21.47 -3.65 -4.14
N ILE A 355 -20.79 -4.58 -4.79
CA ILE A 355 -19.66 -5.30 -4.21
C ILE A 355 -18.68 -5.75 -5.29
N ASP A 356 -17.38 -5.64 -5.00
CA ASP A 356 -16.33 -6.18 -5.86
C ASP A 356 -15.13 -6.74 -5.09
N ASN A 357 -14.12 -7.22 -5.81
CA ASN A 357 -12.82 -7.66 -5.29
C ASN A 357 -11.65 -6.71 -5.66
N ASP A 358 -11.92 -5.44 -5.99
CA ASP A 358 -10.88 -4.45 -6.30
C ASP A 358 -10.21 -3.92 -5.03
N SER A 359 -9.31 -4.73 -4.46
CA SER A 359 -8.58 -4.41 -3.22
C SER A 359 -7.11 -4.07 -3.39
N GLY A 360 -6.66 -3.79 -4.62
CA GLY A 360 -5.28 -3.36 -4.87
C GLY A 360 -4.24 -4.46 -4.61
N HIS A 361 -3.85 -4.67 -3.35
CA HIS A 361 -2.74 -5.54 -2.92
C HIS A 361 -3.18 -6.95 -2.48
N TYR A 362 -4.43 -7.12 -2.03
CA TYR A 362 -5.00 -8.44 -1.73
C TYR A 362 -5.50 -9.16 -3.00
N ARG A 363 -6.20 -8.44 -3.88
CA ARG A 363 -6.80 -8.91 -5.16
C ARG A 363 -7.50 -10.28 -5.06
N PRO A 364 -8.47 -10.50 -4.15
CA PRO A 364 -9.04 -11.82 -3.90
C PRO A 364 -9.44 -12.53 -5.19
N PRO A 365 -9.14 -13.83 -5.31
CA PRO A 365 -9.64 -14.63 -6.42
C PRO A 365 -11.18 -14.59 -6.51
N PRO A 366 -11.75 -14.88 -7.70
CA PRO A 366 -13.19 -14.87 -7.89
C PRO A 366 -13.96 -15.74 -6.89
N MET A 367 -13.38 -16.86 -6.46
CA MET A 367 -14.00 -17.77 -5.49
C MET A 367 -14.18 -17.14 -4.10
N ASN A 368 -13.27 -16.26 -3.68
CA ASN A 368 -13.37 -15.55 -2.41
C ASN A 368 -14.53 -14.55 -2.42
N LEU A 369 -14.67 -13.80 -3.52
CA LEU A 369 -15.81 -12.91 -3.73
C LEU A 369 -17.12 -13.69 -3.82
N HIS A 370 -17.13 -14.81 -4.55
CA HIS A 370 -18.29 -15.71 -4.66
C HIS A 370 -18.81 -16.17 -3.30
N ARG A 371 -17.92 -16.66 -2.43
CA ARG A 371 -18.27 -17.06 -1.06
C ARG A 371 -18.85 -15.89 -0.24
N PHE A 372 -18.29 -14.69 -0.40
CA PHE A 372 -18.79 -13.52 0.31
C PHE A 372 -20.18 -13.09 -0.18
N VAL A 373 -20.42 -13.09 -1.50
CA VAL A 373 -21.73 -12.79 -2.09
C VAL A 373 -22.79 -13.81 -1.66
N LEU A 374 -22.45 -15.10 -1.64
CA LEU A 374 -23.34 -16.16 -1.14
C LEU A 374 -23.77 -15.90 0.32
N LEU A 375 -22.83 -15.51 1.17
CA LEU A 375 -23.09 -15.19 2.57
C LEU A 375 -24.03 -13.98 2.71
N LEU A 376 -23.80 -12.91 1.94
CA LEU A 376 -24.66 -11.73 1.94
C LEU A 376 -26.08 -12.05 1.45
N LYS A 377 -26.20 -12.87 0.39
CA LYS A 377 -27.49 -13.36 -0.13
C LYS A 377 -28.23 -14.19 0.90
N ALA A 378 -27.56 -15.15 1.53
CA ALA A 378 -28.15 -16.00 2.57
C ALA A 378 -28.63 -15.19 3.79
N LYS A 379 -27.97 -14.07 4.10
CA LYS A 379 -28.39 -13.15 5.16
C LYS A 379 -29.44 -12.12 4.72
N GLY A 380 -29.86 -12.11 3.45
CA GLY A 380 -30.86 -11.17 2.92
C GLY A 380 -30.38 -9.72 2.81
N ALA A 381 -29.06 -9.50 2.80
CA ALA A 381 -28.45 -8.17 2.86
C ALA A 381 -28.27 -7.46 1.52
N LEU A 382 -28.43 -8.20 0.42
CA LEU A 382 -28.31 -7.66 -0.93
C LEU A 382 -29.59 -6.91 -1.30
N ALA A 383 -29.43 -5.73 -1.90
CA ALA A 383 -30.53 -5.02 -2.56
C ALA A 383 -31.02 -5.84 -3.77
N SER A 384 -32.27 -5.62 -4.19
CA SER A 384 -32.84 -6.30 -5.37
C SER A 384 -32.11 -5.93 -6.67
N ASP A 385 -31.54 -4.72 -6.73
CA ASP A 385 -30.75 -4.21 -7.84
C ASP A 385 -29.24 -4.41 -7.64
N ALA A 386 -28.82 -5.19 -6.64
CA ALA A 386 -27.41 -5.34 -6.31
C ALA A 386 -26.58 -5.83 -7.51
N ARG A 387 -25.36 -5.30 -7.61
CA ARG A 387 -24.39 -5.62 -8.65
C ARG A 387 -23.09 -6.13 -8.05
N VAL A 388 -22.53 -7.14 -8.71
CA VAL A 388 -21.25 -7.74 -8.36
C VAL A 388 -20.27 -7.52 -9.49
N PHE A 389 -19.09 -6.99 -9.17
CA PHE A 389 -18.01 -6.83 -10.14
C PHE A 389 -16.78 -7.66 -9.74
N ASN A 390 -16.24 -8.40 -10.70
CA ASN A 390 -15.03 -9.18 -10.51
C ASN A 390 -13.87 -8.53 -11.28
N ALA A 391 -13.09 -7.71 -10.59
CA ALA A 391 -11.93 -7.00 -11.13
C ALA A 391 -10.81 -7.94 -11.63
N GLY A 392 -10.85 -9.22 -11.25
CA GLY A 392 -9.89 -10.24 -11.67
C GLY A 392 -10.26 -11.01 -12.95
N ALA A 393 -11.46 -10.81 -13.51
CA ALA A 393 -11.89 -11.51 -14.72
C ALA A 393 -11.17 -10.92 -15.96
N LYS A 394 -10.18 -11.64 -16.49
CA LYS A 394 -9.35 -11.23 -17.65
C LYS A 394 -10.06 -11.27 -19.01
N ASP A 395 -11.40 -11.25 -19.08
CA ASP A 395 -12.09 -11.16 -20.37
C ASP A 395 -12.18 -9.69 -20.80
N GLY A 396 -11.67 -9.35 -21.98
CA GLY A 396 -11.51 -7.98 -22.46
C GLY A 396 -12.80 -7.29 -22.89
N SER A 397 -13.97 -7.63 -22.32
CA SER A 397 -15.22 -6.96 -22.66
C SER A 397 -15.43 -5.69 -21.81
N ILE A 398 -14.80 -4.60 -22.25
CA ILE A 398 -14.77 -3.29 -21.59
C ILE A 398 -16.16 -2.79 -21.13
N GLN A 399 -17.25 -3.15 -21.82
CA GLN A 399 -18.61 -2.68 -21.47
C GLN A 399 -19.31 -3.49 -20.34
N LYS A 400 -19.04 -4.79 -20.17
CA LYS A 400 -19.60 -5.59 -19.06
C LYS A 400 -18.83 -5.40 -17.76
N GLN A 401 -17.54 -5.06 -17.87
CA GLN A 401 -16.69 -4.79 -16.72
C GLN A 401 -17.07 -3.50 -16.00
N VAL A 402 -17.55 -2.48 -16.70
CA VAL A 402 -17.85 -1.21 -16.03
C VAL A 402 -19.15 -1.27 -15.24
N THR A 403 -20.16 -2.09 -15.56
CA THR A 403 -21.50 -2.02 -14.91
C THR A 403 -21.78 -3.07 -13.84
N GLY A 404 -20.95 -4.13 -13.74
CA GLY A 404 -21.17 -5.26 -12.82
C GLY A 404 -22.30 -6.19 -13.28
N MET A 405 -22.28 -7.44 -12.83
CA MET A 405 -23.33 -8.44 -13.10
C MET A 405 -24.42 -8.39 -12.03
N SER A 406 -25.63 -8.85 -12.35
CA SER A 406 -26.61 -9.14 -11.28
C SER A 406 -26.08 -10.23 -10.35
N VAL A 407 -26.61 -10.30 -9.12
CA VAL A 407 -26.24 -11.32 -8.14
C VAL A 407 -26.45 -12.73 -8.71
N GLU A 408 -27.58 -12.97 -9.37
CA GLU A 408 -27.94 -14.28 -9.95
C GLU A 408 -26.98 -14.66 -11.08
N GLN A 409 -26.65 -13.71 -11.96
CA GLN A 409 -25.70 -13.93 -13.06
C GLN A 409 -24.30 -14.26 -12.53
N TYR A 410 -23.85 -13.51 -11.52
CA TYR A 410 -22.54 -13.72 -10.91
C TYR A 410 -22.46 -15.07 -10.18
N LEU A 411 -23.49 -15.46 -9.42
CA LEU A 411 -23.52 -16.73 -8.71
C LEU A 411 -23.57 -17.93 -9.69
N ALA A 412 -24.20 -17.77 -10.85
CA ALA A 412 -24.19 -18.80 -11.90
C ALA A 412 -22.82 -18.92 -12.60
N ASN A 413 -22.04 -17.83 -12.65
CA ASN A 413 -20.74 -17.80 -13.33
C ASN A 413 -19.73 -16.85 -12.63
N PRO A 414 -19.16 -17.26 -11.49
CA PRO A 414 -18.33 -16.37 -10.68
C PRO A 414 -16.98 -16.04 -11.32
N SER A 415 -16.48 -16.86 -12.25
CA SER A 415 -15.24 -16.61 -12.97
C SER A 415 -15.39 -15.51 -14.03
N GLY A 416 -16.63 -15.18 -14.42
CA GLY A 416 -16.91 -14.28 -15.53
C GLY A 416 -16.49 -14.85 -16.89
N GLN A 417 -16.06 -16.12 -16.97
CA GLN A 417 -15.68 -16.72 -18.24
C GLN A 417 -16.92 -17.01 -19.06
N SER A 418 -17.01 -16.44 -20.26
CA SER A 418 -18.04 -16.80 -21.22
C SER A 418 -17.95 -18.30 -21.52
N PHE A 419 -18.92 -19.10 -21.06
CA PHE A 419 -19.09 -20.45 -21.59
C PHE A 419 -19.55 -20.28 -23.04
N ALA A 420 -18.68 -20.60 -24.00
CA ALA A 420 -19.11 -20.72 -25.38
C ALA A 420 -20.14 -21.86 -25.45
N ILE A 421 -21.42 -21.49 -25.48
CA ILE A 421 -22.51 -22.43 -25.68
C ILE A 421 -22.41 -22.92 -27.14
N GLY A 422 -21.94 -24.15 -27.31
CA GLY A 422 -22.28 -25.04 -28.42
C GLY A 422 -21.96 -24.55 -29.84
N GLY A 423 -20.73 -24.77 -30.29
CA GLY A 423 -20.52 -25.09 -31.71
C GLY A 423 -21.28 -26.38 -32.03
N HIS A 424 -22.18 -26.31 -33.00
CA HIS A 424 -22.96 -27.43 -33.50
C HIS A 424 -22.12 -28.71 -33.62
N ARG A 425 -22.53 -29.78 -32.91
CA ARG A 425 -22.21 -31.14 -33.33
C ARG A 425 -22.78 -31.31 -34.74
N ALA A 426 -21.91 -31.37 -35.74
CA ALA A 426 -22.28 -31.93 -37.03
C ALA A 426 -22.79 -33.36 -36.78
N ALA A 427 -23.99 -33.64 -37.27
CA ALA A 427 -24.51 -35.00 -37.29
C ALA A 427 -23.53 -35.90 -38.08
N PRO A 428 -23.35 -37.18 -37.69
CA PRO A 428 -22.54 -38.11 -38.46
C PRO A 428 -23.17 -38.28 -39.84
N SER A 429 -22.42 -37.84 -40.87
CA SER A 429 -22.74 -38.08 -42.27
C SER A 429 -22.75 -39.58 -42.55
N THR A 430 -23.90 -40.13 -42.90
CA THR A 430 -24.10 -41.52 -43.33
C THR A 430 -24.00 -41.65 -44.84
N THR A 431 -22.97 -41.06 -45.45
CA THR A 431 -22.75 -41.20 -46.90
C THR A 431 -21.48 -42.02 -47.15
N PRO A 432 -21.55 -43.21 -47.79
CA PRO A 432 -20.37 -43.99 -48.12
C PRO A 432 -19.58 -43.31 -49.24
N THR A 433 -18.32 -42.99 -48.97
CA THR A 433 -17.40 -42.46 -49.98
C THR A 433 -16.96 -43.59 -50.91
N LEU A 434 -17.49 -43.58 -52.14
CA LEU A 434 -16.96 -44.36 -53.26
C LEU A 434 -15.61 -43.78 -53.68
N GLY A 435 -14.59 -44.64 -53.69
CA GLY A 435 -13.25 -44.31 -54.14
C GLY A 435 -13.18 -44.06 -55.64
N ALA A 436 -12.31 -43.14 -56.04
CA ALA A 436 -11.79 -43.08 -57.41
C ALA A 436 -10.31 -42.68 -57.39
N HIS A 437 -9.50 -43.62 -57.85
CA HIS A 437 -8.10 -43.48 -58.23
C HIS A 437 -7.86 -42.35 -59.24
N ARG A 438 -6.69 -41.71 -59.10
CA ARG A 438 -5.68 -41.40 -60.15
C ARG A 438 -4.55 -40.65 -59.40
N GLY A 439 -3.28 -41.05 -59.42
CA GLY A 439 -2.54 -41.70 -60.50
C GLY A 439 -1.79 -40.66 -61.32
N LYS A 440 -0.84 -39.94 -60.71
CA LYS A 440 0.53 -39.66 -61.17
C LYS A 440 1.25 -38.78 -60.15
#